data_AF-A0A1A8N6L1-F1
#
_entry.id   AF-A0A1A8N6L1-F1
#
_cell.length_a   1.000
_cell.length_b   1.000
_cell.length_c   1.000
_cell.angle_alpha   90.00
_cell.angle_beta   90.00
_cell.angle_gamma   90.00
#
_symmetry.space_group_name_H-M   'P 1'
#
loop_
_entity.id
_entity.type
_entity.pdbx_description
1 polymer ?
#
loop_
_entity_poly.entity_id
_entity_poly.type
_entity_poly.pdbx_seq_one_letter_code
_entity_poly.pdbx_strand_id
1 'polypeptide(L)'
;NITLTGKYLNSGIQRDILFGDEKCTIQKVTEETGDLSSIICNTSAVNVVDEVPVKVSIDGLKVNTTKKFSYKENPVITSLDPLCSFQRGSKLVIEGQNLNHAHQILVQFTPKNYQATLQKVCNGTRHATHVECWTPALPVEMPEENFVTGMISVEMDGKRYKWRERFDFYPDAEVIHFEHEDKTLLLKPGDSEVSLHHKKLNAVSKCMNISMSIGNRLCNVQVLSNELTCRIPKGLVIPTEGLPVRVSVNREDYDVGTVAYDKTNTSIVIAGIALGIIAALVVGASLALIVMKHLKAKKQANIENRLSTVLSRARVGNHLNSSPTDDYRRGFHSGQTSGSGATTFQGLLYSASYDHLAAPLMPGETVSMVSLNTDLLEEVNEVLIPAEMLRIEENQIIGKGHFGTVYHGYLIDS
;
A
#
# COMPACT_ATOMS: atom_id res chain seq x y z
N ASN A 1 -13.62 28.45 -33.87
CA ASN A 1 -13.85 28.32 -35.33
C ASN A 1 -15.27 27.84 -35.57
N ILE A 2 -15.98 28.43 -36.53
CA ILE A 2 -17.35 28.03 -36.93
C ILE A 2 -17.28 27.42 -38.33
N THR A 3 -18.04 26.34 -38.55
CA THR A 3 -18.18 25.71 -39.86
C THR A 3 -19.61 25.92 -40.37
N LEU A 4 -19.75 26.56 -41.53
CA LEU A 4 -21.00 26.67 -42.26
C LEU A 4 -20.98 25.63 -43.39
N THR A 5 -21.99 24.76 -43.44
CA THR A 5 -22.12 23.75 -44.50
C THR A 5 -23.37 24.01 -45.31
N GLY A 6 -23.26 23.92 -46.64
CA GLY A 6 -24.37 24.19 -47.55
C GLY A 6 -24.02 23.85 -48.99
N LYS A 7 -24.96 24.12 -49.90
CA LYS A 7 -24.73 23.91 -51.33
C LYS A 7 -24.07 25.12 -51.97
N TYR A 8 -23.08 24.88 -52.82
CA TYR A 8 -22.41 25.87 -53.67
C TYR A 8 -21.84 27.10 -52.91
N LEU A 9 -21.52 26.95 -51.62
CA LEU A 9 -20.86 27.97 -50.81
C LEU A 9 -19.44 28.29 -51.30
N ASN A 10 -18.82 27.36 -52.04
CA ASN A 10 -17.57 27.57 -52.76
C ASN A 10 -17.71 28.34 -54.07
N SER A 11 -18.91 28.76 -54.47
CA SER A 11 -19.12 29.56 -55.69
C SER A 11 -18.77 31.03 -55.48
N GLY A 12 -18.51 31.75 -56.59
CA GLY A 12 -18.22 33.18 -56.57
C GLY A 12 -16.82 33.55 -56.10
N ILE A 13 -16.55 34.85 -56.04
CA ILE A 13 -15.23 35.41 -55.70
C ILE A 13 -15.21 35.92 -54.26
N GLN A 14 -16.14 36.82 -53.92
CA GLN A 14 -16.23 37.48 -52.63
C GLN A 14 -17.34 36.87 -51.78
N ARG A 15 -17.02 36.57 -50.52
CA ARG A 15 -17.96 36.01 -49.54
C ARG A 15 -17.93 36.87 -48.29
N ASP A 16 -19.10 37.33 -47.86
CA ASP A 16 -19.29 38.09 -46.64
C ASP A 16 -20.26 37.33 -45.72
N ILE A 17 -19.77 36.98 -44.54
CA ILE A 17 -20.52 36.23 -43.53
C ILE A 17 -20.65 37.10 -42.29
N LEU A 18 -21.88 37.26 -41.81
CA LEU A 18 -22.21 38.05 -40.63
C LEU A 18 -23.01 37.20 -39.64
N PHE A 19 -22.68 37.35 -38.36
CA PHE A 19 -23.43 36.83 -37.23
C PHE A 19 -24.07 38.03 -36.52
N GLY A 20 -25.37 38.25 -36.77
CA GLY A 20 -25.99 39.53 -36.45
C GLY A 20 -25.41 40.64 -37.33
N ASP A 21 -24.62 41.52 -36.73
CA ASP A 21 -23.91 42.62 -37.41
C ASP A 21 -22.39 42.43 -37.37
N GLU A 22 -21.90 41.36 -36.74
CA GLU A 22 -20.47 41.08 -36.62
C GLU A 22 -19.95 40.24 -37.79
N LYS A 23 -18.85 40.69 -38.40
CA LYS A 23 -18.22 39.99 -39.53
C LYS A 23 -17.45 38.75 -39.07
N CYS A 24 -17.61 37.65 -39.81
CA CYS A 24 -16.81 36.45 -39.63
C CYS A 24 -15.60 36.46 -40.56
N THR A 25 -14.40 36.29 -40.01
CA THR A 25 -13.16 36.24 -40.80
C THR A 25 -12.98 34.84 -41.38
N ILE A 26 -13.13 34.72 -42.70
CA ILE A 26 -13.01 33.44 -43.42
C ILE A 26 -11.57 32.92 -43.34
N GLN A 27 -11.43 31.68 -42.90
CA GLN A 27 -10.16 30.97 -42.79
C GLN A 27 -9.95 30.04 -43.97
N LYS A 28 -11.00 29.28 -44.33
CA LYS A 28 -10.94 28.28 -45.37
C LYS A 28 -12.29 28.10 -46.03
N VAL A 29 -12.27 27.83 -47.33
CA VAL A 29 -13.42 27.34 -48.09
C VAL A 29 -13.05 25.96 -48.61
N THR A 30 -13.91 24.98 -48.37
CA THR A 30 -13.69 23.58 -48.73
C THR A 30 -14.82 23.10 -49.63
N GLU A 31 -14.43 22.46 -50.72
CA GLU A 31 -15.34 21.66 -51.53
C GLU A 31 -15.41 20.26 -50.93
N GLU A 32 -16.62 19.75 -50.72
CA GLU A 32 -16.82 18.42 -50.15
C GLU A 32 -17.11 17.43 -51.29
N THR A 33 -18.38 17.04 -51.47
CA THR A 33 -18.79 16.13 -52.55
C THR A 33 -20.02 16.66 -53.27
N GLY A 34 -19.96 16.65 -54.61
CA GLY A 34 -21.03 17.19 -55.46
C GLY A 34 -21.28 18.66 -55.19
N ASP A 35 -22.53 19.00 -54.88
CA ASP A 35 -22.96 20.38 -54.63
C ASP A 35 -22.49 20.92 -53.27
N LEU A 36 -22.03 20.07 -52.36
CA LEU A 36 -21.78 20.45 -50.97
C LEU A 36 -20.41 21.10 -50.79
N SER A 37 -20.41 22.18 -50.03
CA SER A 37 -19.21 22.91 -49.65
C SER A 37 -19.36 23.49 -48.25
N SER A 38 -18.22 23.77 -47.63
CA SER A 38 -18.13 24.31 -46.29
C SER A 38 -17.25 25.56 -46.24
N ILE A 39 -17.62 26.48 -45.37
CA ILE A 39 -16.83 27.67 -45.05
C ILE A 39 -16.48 27.63 -43.58
N ILE A 40 -15.19 27.69 -43.28
CA ILE A 40 -14.67 27.78 -41.91
C ILE A 40 -14.28 29.23 -41.67
N CYS A 41 -14.83 29.85 -40.62
CA CYS A 41 -14.55 31.23 -40.28
C CYS A 41 -14.49 31.45 -38.76
N ASN A 42 -13.87 32.55 -38.35
CA ASN A 42 -13.78 32.96 -36.95
C ASN A 42 -14.68 34.16 -36.70
N THR A 43 -15.65 33.98 -35.79
CA THR A 43 -16.52 35.04 -35.30
C THR A 43 -15.74 36.04 -34.45
N SER A 44 -16.14 37.31 -34.52
CA SER A 44 -15.71 38.34 -33.59
C SER A 44 -16.29 38.14 -32.19
N ALA A 45 -15.69 38.77 -31.20
CA ALA A 45 -16.21 38.83 -29.83
C ALA A 45 -17.31 39.89 -29.73
N VAL A 46 -18.33 39.62 -28.92
CA VAL A 46 -19.43 40.54 -28.61
C VAL A 46 -19.54 40.75 -27.10
N ASN A 47 -20.16 41.85 -26.69
CA ASN A 47 -20.37 42.19 -25.28
C ASN A 47 -21.73 41.73 -24.73
N VAL A 48 -22.62 41.21 -25.59
CA VAL A 48 -23.98 40.81 -25.24
C VAL A 48 -24.19 39.34 -25.60
N VAL A 49 -24.75 38.59 -24.66
CA VAL A 49 -25.17 37.20 -24.85
C VAL A 49 -26.53 37.23 -25.53
N ASP A 50 -26.57 36.81 -26.79
CA ASP A 50 -27.78 36.86 -27.59
C ASP A 50 -27.80 35.79 -28.70
N GLU A 51 -28.99 35.50 -29.21
CA GLU A 51 -29.22 34.66 -30.38
C GLU A 51 -29.40 35.53 -31.63
N VAL A 52 -28.40 35.51 -32.51
CA VAL A 52 -28.35 36.36 -33.70
C VAL A 52 -28.57 35.57 -35.00
N PRO A 53 -29.17 36.17 -36.04
CA PRO A 53 -29.30 35.53 -37.34
C PRO A 53 -27.95 35.41 -38.06
N VAL A 54 -27.74 34.31 -38.77
CA VAL A 54 -26.58 34.14 -39.67
C VAL A 54 -26.94 34.71 -41.04
N LYS A 55 -26.18 35.68 -41.53
CA LYS A 55 -26.36 36.27 -42.87
C LYS A 55 -25.14 35.91 -43.73
N VAL A 56 -25.38 35.36 -44.91
CA VAL A 56 -24.31 34.99 -45.86
C VAL A 56 -24.60 35.67 -47.20
N SER A 57 -23.57 36.28 -47.78
CA SER A 57 -23.62 36.95 -49.08
C SER A 57 -22.44 36.51 -49.95
N ILE A 58 -22.72 36.14 -51.20
CA ILE A 58 -21.71 35.71 -52.19
C ILE A 58 -21.82 36.64 -53.40
N ASP A 59 -20.76 37.40 -53.71
CA ASP A 59 -20.75 38.42 -54.77
C ASP A 59 -21.94 39.41 -54.70
N GLY A 60 -22.41 39.69 -53.48
CA GLY A 60 -23.58 40.54 -53.21
C GLY A 60 -24.94 39.82 -53.22
N LEU A 61 -25.00 38.56 -53.65
CA LEU A 61 -26.21 37.74 -53.58
C LEU A 61 -26.39 37.16 -52.17
N LYS A 62 -27.50 37.50 -51.53
CA LYS A 62 -27.87 36.96 -50.21
C LYS A 62 -28.29 35.50 -50.32
N VAL A 63 -27.67 34.64 -49.51
CA VAL A 63 -28.05 33.23 -49.39
C VAL A 63 -29.22 33.10 -48.43
N ASN A 64 -30.27 32.39 -48.83
CA ASN A 64 -31.42 32.12 -47.97
C ASN A 64 -31.04 31.13 -46.87
N THR A 65 -31.13 31.58 -45.61
CA THR A 65 -30.88 30.76 -44.42
C THR A 65 -31.77 31.21 -43.27
N THR A 66 -32.23 30.23 -42.48
CA THR A 66 -32.98 30.46 -41.23
C THR A 66 -32.13 30.13 -40.00
N LYS A 67 -30.84 29.84 -40.20
CA LYS A 67 -29.93 29.47 -39.12
C LYS A 67 -29.61 30.69 -38.25
N LYS A 68 -29.50 30.42 -36.96
CA LYS A 68 -29.11 31.38 -35.93
C LYS A 68 -27.87 30.88 -35.20
N PHE A 69 -27.18 31.81 -34.56
CA PHE A 69 -26.01 31.56 -33.75
C PHE A 69 -26.24 32.19 -32.38
N SER A 70 -25.97 31.43 -31.32
CA SER A 70 -26.11 31.91 -29.95
C SER A 70 -24.72 32.21 -29.38
N TYR A 71 -24.47 33.49 -29.10
CA TYR A 71 -23.36 33.87 -28.24
C TYR A 71 -23.68 33.45 -26.82
N LYS A 72 -22.70 32.88 -26.14
CA LYS A 72 -22.82 32.40 -24.76
C LYS A 72 -21.81 33.08 -23.86
N GLU A 73 -22.09 33.09 -22.57
CA GLU A 73 -21.15 33.56 -21.57
C GLU A 73 -19.84 32.79 -21.64
N ASN A 74 -18.73 33.51 -21.42
CA ASN A 74 -17.39 32.92 -21.43
C ASN A 74 -17.24 31.91 -20.29
N PRO A 75 -16.51 30.82 -20.53
CA PRO A 75 -16.13 29.89 -19.46
C PRO A 75 -15.21 30.58 -18.45
N VAL A 76 -15.36 30.20 -17.18
CA VAL A 76 -14.52 30.67 -16.08
C VAL A 76 -13.94 29.46 -15.38
N ILE A 77 -12.61 29.44 -15.21
CA ILE A 77 -11.91 28.39 -14.46
C ILE A 77 -11.75 28.86 -13.02
N THR A 78 -12.12 28.00 -12.07
CA THR A 78 -11.96 28.27 -10.63
C THR A 78 -10.78 27.50 -10.05
N SER A 79 -10.63 26.23 -10.41
CA SER A 79 -9.68 25.31 -9.79
C SER A 79 -9.25 24.22 -10.76
N LEU A 80 -8.09 23.63 -10.46
CA LEU A 80 -7.56 22.45 -11.13
C LEU A 80 -7.07 21.48 -10.05
N ASP A 81 -7.53 20.23 -10.12
CA ASP A 81 -7.17 19.17 -9.17
C ASP A 81 -6.84 17.86 -9.91
N PRO A 82 -5.70 17.20 -9.64
CA PRO A 82 -4.61 17.62 -8.76
C PRO A 82 -3.67 18.66 -9.42
N LEU A 83 -2.85 19.36 -8.62
CA LEU A 83 -1.81 20.30 -9.11
C LEU A 83 -0.47 19.62 -9.45
N CYS A 84 -0.49 18.33 -9.75
CA CYS A 84 0.69 17.57 -10.17
C CYS A 84 0.33 16.43 -11.12
N SER A 85 1.32 15.86 -11.81
CA SER A 85 1.13 14.76 -12.76
C SER A 85 2.31 13.80 -12.75
N PHE A 86 2.09 12.57 -13.24
CA PHE A 86 3.16 11.68 -13.66
C PHE A 86 3.75 12.09 -15.01
N GLN A 87 4.98 11.66 -15.31
CA GLN A 87 5.67 11.88 -16.59
C GLN A 87 4.86 11.37 -17.78
N ARG A 88 4.22 10.20 -17.66
CA ARG A 88 3.29 9.66 -18.68
C ARG A 88 2.00 10.47 -18.88
N GLY A 89 1.76 11.45 -18.03
CA GLY A 89 0.50 12.18 -17.93
C GLY A 89 -0.42 11.57 -16.87
N SER A 90 -1.42 12.34 -16.44
CA SER A 90 -2.38 11.98 -15.40
C SER A 90 -3.71 12.67 -15.64
N LYS A 91 -4.78 12.09 -15.10
CA LYS A 91 -6.09 12.74 -15.09
C LYS A 91 -6.04 13.99 -14.23
N LEU A 92 -6.77 15.01 -14.65
CA LEU A 92 -7.03 16.20 -13.87
C LEU A 92 -8.48 16.62 -14.09
N VAL A 93 -9.03 17.34 -13.12
CA VAL A 93 -10.34 17.97 -13.19
C VAL A 93 -10.15 19.46 -13.22
N ILE A 94 -10.75 20.09 -14.23
CA ILE A 94 -10.90 21.53 -14.32
C ILE A 94 -12.29 21.85 -13.80
N GLU A 95 -12.38 22.65 -12.74
CA GLU A 95 -13.64 23.14 -12.20
C GLU A 95 -13.86 24.60 -12.56
N GLY A 96 -15.12 25.00 -12.64
CA GLY A 96 -15.47 26.33 -13.09
C GLY A 96 -16.94 26.53 -13.39
N GLN A 97 -17.21 27.40 -14.36
CA GLN A 97 -18.54 27.72 -14.86
C GLN A 97 -18.51 27.77 -16.39
N ASN A 98 -19.63 27.40 -17.02
CA ASN A 98 -19.82 27.46 -18.47
C ASN A 98 -18.76 26.69 -19.29
N LEU A 99 -18.08 25.71 -18.69
CA LEU A 99 -16.96 24.98 -19.32
C LEU A 99 -17.38 24.20 -20.57
N ASN A 100 -18.66 23.81 -20.64
CA ASN A 100 -19.27 23.14 -21.78
C ASN A 100 -19.55 24.07 -22.98
N HIS A 101 -19.41 25.39 -22.84
CA HIS A 101 -19.55 26.33 -23.96
C HIS A 101 -18.30 26.34 -24.86
N ALA A 102 -17.14 25.94 -24.32
CA ALA A 102 -15.92 25.81 -25.11
C ALA A 102 -16.01 24.62 -26.07
N HIS A 103 -15.71 24.85 -27.35
CA HIS A 103 -15.64 23.77 -28.34
C HIS A 103 -14.40 22.90 -28.12
N GLN A 104 -13.25 23.54 -27.90
CA GLN A 104 -11.98 22.88 -27.66
C GLN A 104 -11.32 23.44 -26.40
N ILE A 105 -10.92 22.53 -25.50
CA ILE A 105 -10.13 22.84 -24.31
C ILE A 105 -8.76 22.18 -24.48
N LEU A 106 -7.70 22.95 -24.30
CA LEU A 106 -6.31 22.55 -24.46
C LEU A 106 -5.56 22.80 -23.16
N VAL A 107 -5.03 21.74 -22.56
CA VAL A 107 -4.17 21.82 -21.39
C VAL A 107 -2.74 22.04 -21.85
N GLN A 108 -2.09 23.09 -21.37
CA GLN A 108 -0.73 23.49 -21.72
C GLN A 108 0.16 23.47 -20.48
N PHE A 109 1.34 22.88 -20.61
CA PHE A 109 2.38 22.91 -19.58
C PHE A 109 3.65 23.55 -20.14
N THR A 110 4.13 24.59 -19.47
CA THR A 110 5.39 25.26 -19.79
C THR A 110 6.39 24.96 -18.68
N PRO A 111 7.38 24.08 -18.91
CA PRO A 111 8.42 23.80 -17.93
C PRO A 111 9.26 25.05 -17.63
N LYS A 112 9.78 25.18 -16.40
CA LYS A 112 10.62 26.33 -16.03
C LYS A 112 11.97 26.36 -16.75
N ASN A 113 12.59 25.19 -16.94
CA ASN A 113 13.95 25.03 -17.46
C ASN A 113 14.00 24.59 -18.93
N TYR A 114 12.85 24.44 -19.60
CA TYR A 114 12.76 23.98 -20.99
C TYR A 114 11.94 24.94 -21.83
N GLN A 115 12.32 25.10 -23.10
CA GLN A 115 11.65 26.06 -23.98
C GLN A 115 10.37 25.51 -24.63
N ALA A 116 10.23 24.18 -24.73
CA ALA A 116 9.08 23.57 -25.39
C ALA A 116 7.86 23.54 -24.46
N THR A 117 6.80 24.24 -24.84
CA THR A 117 5.49 24.10 -24.19
C THR A 117 4.81 22.84 -24.71
N LEU A 118 4.36 22.00 -23.79
CA LEU A 118 3.66 20.76 -24.08
C LEU A 118 2.16 21.01 -24.03
N GLN A 119 1.39 20.32 -24.87
CA GLN A 119 -0.03 20.55 -24.98
C GLN A 119 -0.82 19.26 -25.22
N LYS A 120 -2.01 19.17 -24.63
CA LYS A 120 -2.92 18.04 -24.78
C LYS A 120 -4.36 18.52 -24.92
N VAL A 121 -5.02 18.08 -25.99
CA VAL A 121 -6.45 18.36 -26.19
C VAL A 121 -7.25 17.53 -25.19
N CYS A 122 -8.16 18.18 -24.48
CA CYS A 122 -9.03 17.54 -23.53
C CYS A 122 -10.19 16.82 -24.23
N ASN A 123 -10.25 15.50 -24.02
CA ASN A 123 -11.20 14.58 -24.63
C ASN A 123 -12.15 13.90 -23.62
N GLY A 124 -12.06 14.23 -22.34
CA GLY A 124 -12.92 13.63 -21.31
C GLY A 124 -14.32 14.23 -21.24
N THR A 125 -15.10 13.74 -20.29
CA THR A 125 -16.49 14.13 -20.08
C THR A 125 -16.59 15.61 -19.70
N ARG A 126 -17.52 16.32 -20.34
CA ARG A 126 -17.69 17.78 -20.17
C ARG A 126 -19.03 18.07 -19.50
N HIS A 127 -18.96 18.76 -18.36
CA HIS A 127 -20.10 19.38 -17.71
C HIS A 127 -19.93 20.90 -17.69
N ALA A 128 -20.99 21.64 -17.33
CA ALA A 128 -20.91 23.09 -17.22
C ALA A 128 -19.96 23.53 -16.09
N THR A 129 -19.86 22.74 -15.02
CA THR A 129 -19.10 23.08 -13.81
C THR A 129 -17.76 22.36 -13.67
N HIS A 130 -17.58 21.23 -14.36
CA HIS A 130 -16.35 20.46 -14.29
C HIS A 130 -16.07 19.72 -15.60
N VAL A 131 -14.80 19.52 -15.91
CA VAL A 131 -14.34 18.77 -17.07
C VAL A 131 -13.17 17.87 -16.66
N GLU A 132 -13.24 16.59 -17.03
CA GLU A 132 -12.13 15.67 -16.86
C GLU A 132 -11.19 15.74 -18.07
N CYS A 133 -9.91 15.97 -17.82
CA CYS A 133 -8.88 16.10 -18.83
C CYS A 133 -7.65 15.28 -18.48
N TRP A 134 -6.72 15.21 -19.42
CA TRP A 134 -5.39 14.62 -19.22
C TRP A 134 -4.33 15.70 -19.40
N THR A 135 -3.30 15.67 -18.56
CA THR A 135 -2.08 16.43 -18.79
C THR A 135 -1.34 15.92 -20.04
N PRO A 136 -0.51 16.77 -20.67
CA PRO A 136 0.45 16.29 -21.65
C PRO A 136 1.49 15.36 -21.01
N ALA A 137 1.96 14.36 -21.75
CA ALA A 137 3.09 13.54 -21.33
C ALA A 137 4.41 14.31 -21.55
N LEU A 138 5.36 14.14 -20.63
CA LEU A 138 6.72 14.64 -20.79
C LEU A 138 7.51 13.71 -21.73
N PRO A 139 8.41 14.26 -22.57
CA PRO A 139 9.34 13.44 -23.34
C PRO A 139 10.32 12.70 -22.41
N VAL A 140 10.73 11.49 -22.81
CA VAL A 140 11.58 10.57 -22.01
C VAL A 140 12.99 11.13 -21.77
N GLU A 141 13.43 12.12 -22.55
CA GLU A 141 14.76 12.73 -22.52
C GLU A 141 14.97 13.74 -21.36
N MET A 142 13.99 13.88 -20.46
CA MET A 142 14.11 14.76 -19.31
C MET A 142 15.01 14.09 -18.24
N PRO A 143 16.03 14.78 -17.70
CA PRO A 143 16.91 14.24 -16.67
C PRO A 143 16.09 13.75 -15.48
N GLU A 144 16.61 12.73 -14.79
CA GLU A 144 16.06 12.17 -13.54
C GLU A 144 16.18 13.17 -12.37
N GLU A 145 15.72 14.41 -12.55
CA GLU A 145 15.36 15.24 -11.42
C GLU A 145 14.17 14.60 -10.71
N ASN A 146 14.10 14.73 -9.38
CA ASN A 146 13.00 14.16 -8.58
C ASN A 146 11.61 14.62 -9.05
N PHE A 147 11.53 15.78 -9.71
CA PHE A 147 10.35 16.32 -10.35
C PHE A 147 10.72 17.45 -11.32
N VAL A 148 9.86 17.71 -12.30
CA VAL A 148 9.97 18.83 -13.25
C VAL A 148 8.93 19.89 -12.87
N THR A 149 9.38 21.08 -12.50
CA THR A 149 8.48 22.20 -12.15
C THR A 149 8.20 23.11 -13.34
N GLY A 150 6.98 23.64 -13.40
CA GLY A 150 6.57 24.58 -14.44
C GLY A 150 5.24 25.24 -14.13
N MET A 151 4.62 25.79 -15.17
CA MET A 151 3.31 26.41 -15.08
C MET A 151 2.32 25.66 -15.95
N ILE A 152 1.17 25.31 -15.40
CA ILE A 152 0.03 24.78 -16.15
C ILE A 152 -0.92 25.93 -16.51
N SER A 153 -1.48 25.87 -17.70
CA SER A 153 -2.52 26.79 -18.16
C SER A 153 -3.52 26.07 -19.05
N VAL A 154 -4.70 26.65 -19.18
CA VAL A 154 -5.79 26.10 -19.97
C VAL A 154 -6.19 27.12 -21.03
N GLU A 155 -6.19 26.69 -22.27
CA GLU A 155 -6.65 27.47 -23.42
C GLU A 155 -8.00 26.92 -23.87
N MET A 156 -8.97 27.80 -24.12
CA MET A 156 -10.28 27.39 -24.66
C MET A 156 -10.58 28.19 -25.92
N ASP A 157 -10.88 27.49 -27.01
CA ASP A 157 -11.19 28.05 -28.33
C ASP A 157 -10.15 29.05 -28.87
N GLY A 158 -8.86 28.79 -28.61
CA GLY A 158 -7.75 29.63 -29.05
C GLY A 158 -7.52 30.88 -28.18
N LYS A 159 -8.31 31.06 -27.12
CA LYS A 159 -8.12 32.15 -26.16
C LYS A 159 -7.41 31.63 -24.92
N ARG A 160 -6.27 32.26 -24.62
CA ARG A 160 -5.55 32.03 -23.36
C ARG A 160 -6.27 32.77 -22.25
N TYR A 161 -6.77 32.03 -21.27
CA TYR A 161 -7.34 32.60 -20.05
C TYR A 161 -6.18 33.02 -19.13
N LYS A 162 -6.43 34.03 -18.29
CA LYS A 162 -5.42 34.52 -17.34
C LYS A 162 -5.08 33.52 -16.24
N TRP A 163 -5.79 32.40 -16.16
CA TRP A 163 -5.58 31.36 -15.16
C TRP A 163 -4.32 30.56 -15.48
N ARG A 164 -3.41 30.51 -14.51
CA ARG A 164 -2.14 29.79 -14.60
C ARG A 164 -1.66 29.47 -13.19
N GLU A 165 -1.27 28.23 -12.96
CA GLU A 165 -0.82 27.76 -11.65
C GLU A 165 0.51 27.03 -11.74
N ARG A 166 1.24 27.00 -10.62
CA ARG A 166 2.43 26.15 -10.50
C ARG A 166 2.01 24.69 -10.57
N PHE A 167 2.76 23.90 -11.32
CA PHE A 167 2.45 22.50 -11.53
C PHE A 167 3.73 21.68 -11.63
N ASP A 168 3.76 20.54 -10.95
CA ASP A 168 4.95 19.70 -10.83
C ASP A 168 4.69 18.31 -11.45
N PHE A 169 5.63 17.86 -12.27
CA PHE A 169 5.62 16.52 -12.86
C PHE A 169 6.58 15.61 -12.11
N TYR A 170 6.08 14.48 -11.63
CA TYR A 170 6.86 13.47 -10.92
C TYR A 170 7.13 12.26 -11.83
N PRO A 171 8.19 11.48 -11.56
CA PRO A 171 8.39 10.20 -12.19
C PRO A 171 7.17 9.29 -12.04
N ASP A 172 6.95 8.41 -13.01
CA ASP A 172 5.84 7.46 -12.96
C ASP A 172 5.93 6.56 -11.72
N ALA A 173 4.81 6.45 -11.00
CA ALA A 173 4.67 5.55 -9.86
C ALA A 173 4.07 4.21 -10.28
N GLU A 174 4.38 3.17 -9.50
CA GLU A 174 3.90 1.81 -9.72
C GLU A 174 3.35 1.22 -8.42
N VAL A 175 2.13 0.67 -8.47
CA VAL A 175 1.57 -0.14 -7.39
C VAL A 175 1.93 -1.60 -7.67
N ILE A 176 2.65 -2.24 -6.74
CA ILE A 176 3.12 -3.63 -6.91
C ILE A 176 2.05 -4.57 -6.35
N HIS A 177 1.74 -5.62 -7.10
CA HIS A 177 0.82 -6.66 -6.66
C HIS A 177 1.41 -7.48 -5.51
N PHE A 178 0.59 -8.22 -4.77
CA PHE A 178 1.10 -9.13 -3.74
C PHE A 178 2.04 -10.18 -4.34
N GLU A 179 3.20 -10.40 -3.70
CA GLU A 179 4.32 -11.20 -4.24
C GLU A 179 4.07 -12.72 -4.32
N HIS A 180 2.94 -13.21 -3.78
CA HIS A 180 2.60 -14.63 -3.78
C HIS A 180 2.06 -15.08 -5.15
N GLU A 181 2.24 -16.36 -5.52
CA GLU A 181 1.87 -16.89 -6.85
C GLU A 181 0.40 -16.59 -7.23
N ASP A 182 -0.52 -16.63 -6.26
CA ASP A 182 -1.94 -16.34 -6.46
C ASP A 182 -2.32 -14.87 -6.21
N LYS A 183 -1.34 -13.96 -6.13
CA LYS A 183 -1.52 -12.55 -5.70
C LYS A 183 -2.35 -12.43 -4.44
N THR A 184 -2.13 -13.33 -3.48
CA THR A 184 -2.90 -13.39 -2.24
C THR A 184 -2.01 -13.11 -1.04
N LEU A 185 -2.39 -12.15 -0.21
CA LEU A 185 -1.75 -11.89 1.07
C LEU A 185 -2.45 -12.69 2.17
N LEU A 186 -1.68 -13.53 2.87
CA LEU A 186 -2.15 -14.32 4.00
C LEU A 186 -1.88 -13.60 5.32
N LEU A 187 -2.95 -13.18 5.99
CA LEU A 187 -2.91 -12.55 7.30
C LEU A 187 -2.84 -13.60 8.40
N LYS A 188 -2.04 -13.33 9.43
CA LYS A 188 -2.02 -14.11 10.66
C LYS A 188 -3.20 -13.71 11.57
N PRO A 189 -3.65 -14.61 12.45
CA PRO A 189 -4.66 -14.27 13.45
C PRO A 189 -4.16 -13.10 14.33
N GLY A 190 -4.92 -12.01 14.35
CA GLY A 190 -4.57 -10.79 15.08
C GLY A 190 -4.01 -9.66 14.22
N ASP A 191 -3.67 -9.92 12.95
CA ASP A 191 -3.25 -8.86 12.03
C ASP A 191 -4.41 -7.90 11.77
N SER A 192 -4.13 -6.61 11.93
CA SER A 192 -5.09 -5.52 11.75
C SER A 192 -4.73 -4.58 10.60
N GLU A 193 -3.68 -4.89 9.85
CA GLU A 193 -3.11 -4.03 8.83
C GLU A 193 -2.71 -4.86 7.60
N VAL A 194 -3.02 -4.32 6.44
CA VAL A 194 -2.63 -4.87 5.13
C VAL A 194 -1.58 -3.95 4.56
N SER A 195 -0.44 -4.50 4.14
CA SER A 195 0.61 -3.73 3.51
C SER A 195 1.00 -4.28 2.15
N LEU A 196 1.44 -3.39 1.26
CA LEU A 196 1.85 -3.70 -0.12
C LEU A 196 2.95 -2.75 -0.58
N HIS A 197 3.80 -3.22 -1.48
CA HIS A 197 4.91 -2.44 -2.02
C HIS A 197 4.47 -1.50 -3.16
N HIS A 198 5.16 -0.37 -3.28
CA HIS A 198 5.01 0.55 -4.41
C HIS A 198 6.36 1.16 -4.79
N LYS A 199 6.40 1.79 -5.96
CA LYS A 199 7.54 2.63 -6.38
C LYS A 199 7.07 4.07 -6.56
N LYS A 200 7.77 5.00 -5.90
CA LYS A 200 7.65 6.46 -6.08
C LYS A 200 6.25 7.06 -5.84
N LEU A 201 5.32 6.31 -5.24
CA LEU A 201 3.96 6.81 -4.98
C LEU A 201 3.95 7.84 -3.83
N ASN A 202 4.92 7.76 -2.92
CA ASN A 202 5.13 8.75 -1.86
C ASN A 202 5.37 10.17 -2.39
N ALA A 203 6.02 10.31 -3.56
CA ALA A 203 6.35 11.59 -4.17
C ALA A 203 5.10 12.43 -4.52
N VAL A 204 4.00 11.76 -4.87
CA VAL A 204 2.74 12.41 -5.26
C VAL A 204 1.68 12.44 -4.15
N SER A 205 1.97 11.87 -2.97
CA SER A 205 1.01 11.76 -1.86
C SER A 205 0.46 13.10 -1.33
N LYS A 206 1.19 14.20 -1.56
CA LYS A 206 0.78 15.55 -1.15
C LYS A 206 -0.18 16.23 -2.12
N CYS A 207 -0.26 15.76 -3.37
CA CYS A 207 -0.98 16.43 -4.44
C CYS A 207 -2.01 15.52 -5.13
N MET A 208 -1.81 14.20 -5.15
CA MET A 208 -2.78 13.23 -5.66
C MET A 208 -3.51 12.53 -4.52
N ASN A 209 -4.80 12.29 -4.73
CA ASN A 209 -5.58 11.46 -3.83
C ASN A 209 -5.21 9.98 -4.03
N ILE A 210 -4.68 9.36 -2.97
CA ILE A 210 -4.37 7.93 -2.91
C ILE A 210 -5.30 7.31 -1.89
N SER A 211 -6.04 6.29 -2.31
CA SER A 211 -6.94 5.55 -1.44
C SER A 211 -6.79 4.05 -1.66
N MET A 212 -7.16 3.28 -0.65
CA MET A 212 -7.09 1.83 -0.70
C MET A 212 -8.40 1.24 -0.15
N SER A 213 -8.88 0.17 -0.77
CA SER A 213 -10.09 -0.52 -0.35
C SER A 213 -9.86 -2.01 -0.18
N ILE A 214 -10.48 -2.59 0.85
CA ILE A 214 -10.54 -4.02 1.10
C ILE A 214 -12.00 -4.44 0.91
N GLY A 215 -12.27 -5.26 -0.11
CA GLY A 215 -13.62 -5.49 -0.61
C GLY A 215 -14.26 -4.19 -1.07
N ASN A 216 -15.43 -3.87 -0.50
CA ASN A 216 -16.17 -2.64 -0.80
C ASN A 216 -16.00 -1.57 0.30
N ARG A 217 -14.99 -1.69 1.16
CA ARG A 217 -14.73 -0.74 2.26
C ARG A 217 -13.39 -0.05 2.05
N LEU A 218 -13.41 1.29 2.04
CA LEU A 218 -12.20 2.09 2.10
C LEU A 218 -11.52 1.89 3.46
N CYS A 219 -10.20 1.80 3.44
CA CYS A 219 -9.38 1.69 4.64
C CYS A 219 -8.49 2.93 4.79
N ASN A 220 -8.00 3.18 6.01
CA ASN A 220 -7.14 4.33 6.28
C ASN A 220 -5.72 4.02 5.79
N VAL A 221 -5.35 4.58 4.64
CA VAL A 221 -4.06 4.32 3.98
C VAL A 221 -2.98 5.25 4.51
N GLN A 222 -1.79 4.70 4.77
CA GLN A 222 -0.57 5.43 5.05
C GLN A 222 0.42 5.18 3.92
N VAL A 223 0.93 6.26 3.33
CA VAL A 223 1.90 6.20 2.24
C VAL A 223 3.30 6.35 2.83
N LEU A 224 4.00 5.23 2.98
CA LEU A 224 5.41 5.18 3.39
C LEU A 224 6.31 5.24 2.15
N SER A 225 7.64 5.25 2.36
CA SER A 225 8.63 5.44 1.27
C SER A 225 8.46 4.43 0.12
N ASN A 226 8.35 3.14 0.45
CA ASN A 226 8.21 2.04 -0.54
C ASN A 226 7.04 1.09 -0.23
N GLU A 227 6.16 1.49 0.69
CA GLU A 227 5.06 0.66 1.18
C GLU A 227 3.79 1.50 1.36
N LEU A 228 2.64 0.93 1.02
CA LEU A 228 1.34 1.40 1.44
C LEU A 228 0.87 0.49 2.56
N THR A 229 0.45 1.06 3.67
CA THR A 229 -0.16 0.29 4.75
C THR A 229 -1.60 0.74 4.95
N CYS A 230 -2.49 -0.18 5.28
CA CYS A 230 -3.90 0.10 5.43
C CYS A 230 -4.50 -0.66 6.59
N ARG A 231 -5.03 0.08 7.57
CA ARG A 231 -5.69 -0.53 8.72
C ARG A 231 -7.04 -1.10 8.33
N ILE A 232 -7.25 -2.38 8.62
CA ILE A 232 -8.48 -3.10 8.31
C ILE A 232 -9.65 -2.41 9.06
N PRO A 233 -10.71 -1.99 8.35
CA PRO A 233 -11.85 -1.32 8.97
C PRO A 233 -12.48 -2.17 10.08
N LYS A 234 -12.78 -1.54 11.23
CA LYS A 234 -13.42 -2.23 12.36
C LYS A 234 -14.77 -2.83 11.92
N GLY A 235 -14.98 -4.10 12.22
CA GLY A 235 -16.20 -4.83 11.85
C GLY A 235 -16.23 -5.39 10.42
N LEU A 236 -15.14 -5.23 9.65
CA LEU A 236 -14.99 -5.93 8.38
C LEU A 236 -14.68 -7.41 8.65
N VAL A 237 -15.53 -8.30 8.15
CA VAL A 237 -15.31 -9.75 8.20
C VAL A 237 -14.70 -10.18 6.87
N ILE A 238 -13.47 -10.71 6.91
CA ILE A 238 -12.79 -11.29 5.74
C ILE A 238 -13.25 -12.75 5.65
N PRO A 239 -13.96 -13.15 4.58
CA PRO A 239 -14.46 -14.49 4.44
C PRO A 239 -13.34 -15.45 4.02
N THR A 240 -13.68 -16.72 3.91
CA THR A 240 -12.72 -17.81 3.76
C THR A 240 -12.08 -17.78 2.35
N GLU A 241 -12.81 -17.28 1.38
CA GLU A 241 -12.39 -16.98 0.01
C GLU A 241 -11.53 -15.71 -0.12
N GLY A 242 -11.44 -14.90 0.93
CA GLY A 242 -10.70 -13.63 0.94
C GLY A 242 -11.51 -12.44 0.39
N LEU A 243 -10.92 -11.25 0.47
CA LEU A 243 -11.48 -10.02 -0.11
C LEU A 243 -10.49 -9.39 -1.11
N PRO A 244 -10.98 -8.83 -2.23
CA PRO A 244 -10.12 -8.13 -3.18
C PRO A 244 -9.59 -6.84 -2.56
N VAL A 245 -8.36 -6.48 -2.91
CA VAL A 245 -7.69 -5.26 -2.48
C VAL A 245 -7.43 -4.39 -3.70
N ARG A 246 -7.89 -3.14 -3.65
CA ARG A 246 -7.69 -2.16 -4.72
C ARG A 246 -7.04 -0.91 -4.19
N VAL A 247 -6.18 -0.31 -4.99
CA VAL A 247 -5.57 0.99 -4.74
C VAL A 247 -6.06 1.94 -5.83
N SER A 248 -6.63 3.08 -5.45
CA SER A 248 -7.01 4.12 -6.39
C SER A 248 -6.03 5.28 -6.28
N VAL A 249 -5.35 5.61 -7.36
CA VAL A 249 -4.46 6.77 -7.47
C VAL A 249 -5.09 7.74 -8.44
N ASN A 250 -5.55 8.88 -7.93
CA ASN A 250 -6.12 9.95 -8.75
C ASN A 250 -7.20 9.45 -9.74
N ARG A 251 -8.16 8.65 -9.23
CA ARG A 251 -9.30 8.08 -9.99
C ARG A 251 -8.90 7.06 -11.05
N GLU A 252 -7.76 6.42 -10.86
CA GLU A 252 -7.33 5.24 -11.59
C GLU A 252 -7.19 4.08 -10.60
N ASP A 253 -7.98 3.03 -10.81
CA ASP A 253 -8.06 1.89 -9.91
C ASP A 253 -7.10 0.79 -10.36
N TYR A 254 -6.28 0.33 -9.42
CA TYR A 254 -5.32 -0.76 -9.57
C TYR A 254 -5.77 -1.95 -8.72
N ASP A 255 -5.95 -3.10 -9.35
CA ASP A 255 -6.24 -4.36 -8.65
C ASP A 255 -4.94 -4.98 -8.16
N VAL A 256 -4.77 -5.08 -6.84
CA VAL A 256 -3.52 -5.52 -6.21
C VAL A 256 -3.52 -7.03 -6.01
N GLY A 257 -4.69 -7.60 -5.70
CA GLY A 257 -4.82 -9.00 -5.32
C GLY A 257 -5.87 -9.24 -4.24
N THR A 258 -5.76 -10.35 -3.52
CA THR A 258 -6.74 -10.78 -2.50
C THR A 258 -6.08 -10.85 -1.12
N VAL A 259 -6.83 -10.54 -0.07
CA VAL A 259 -6.38 -10.74 1.32
C VAL A 259 -7.25 -11.80 2.01
N ALA A 260 -6.61 -12.76 2.68
CA ALA A 260 -7.28 -13.85 3.39
C ALA A 260 -6.51 -14.22 4.67
N TYR A 261 -7.17 -14.87 5.64
CA TYR A 261 -6.47 -15.37 6.83
C TYR A 261 -5.80 -16.73 6.54
N ASP A 262 -4.59 -16.93 7.07
CA ASP A 262 -3.89 -18.20 7.00
C ASP A 262 -4.64 -19.29 7.79
N LYS A 263 -5.09 -20.32 7.07
CA LYS A 263 -5.86 -21.46 7.62
C LYS A 263 -4.97 -22.63 8.03
N THR A 264 -3.72 -22.63 7.60
CA THR A 264 -2.88 -23.84 7.60
C THR A 264 -2.45 -24.26 9.00
N ASN A 265 -2.39 -23.32 9.95
CA ASN A 265 -1.99 -23.63 11.32
C ASN A 265 -3.13 -24.13 12.21
N THR A 266 -4.38 -23.69 12.00
CA THR A 266 -5.48 -24.08 12.90
C THR A 266 -5.90 -25.54 12.74
N SER A 267 -6.02 -26.05 11.51
CA SER A 267 -6.49 -27.43 11.29
C SER A 267 -5.46 -28.48 11.69
N ILE A 268 -4.18 -28.25 11.39
CA ILE A 268 -3.07 -29.15 11.74
C ILE A 268 -2.84 -29.17 13.26
N VAL A 269 -2.89 -28.02 13.92
CA VAL A 269 -2.75 -27.94 15.39
C VAL A 269 -3.92 -28.61 16.09
N ILE A 270 -5.16 -28.39 15.64
CA ILE A 270 -6.35 -29.06 16.20
C ILE A 270 -6.26 -30.59 16.00
N ALA A 271 -5.85 -31.05 14.82
CA ALA A 271 -5.65 -32.47 14.55
C ALA A 271 -4.53 -33.08 15.42
N GLY A 272 -3.42 -32.36 15.60
CA GLY A 272 -2.32 -32.77 16.46
C GLY A 272 -2.71 -32.90 17.93
N ILE A 273 -3.48 -31.93 18.46
CA ILE A 273 -4.01 -31.99 19.84
C ILE A 273 -4.98 -33.17 20.00
N ALA A 274 -5.90 -33.36 19.05
CA ALA A 274 -6.85 -34.47 19.08
C ALA A 274 -6.13 -35.84 19.06
N LEU A 275 -5.14 -36.01 18.19
CA LEU A 275 -4.34 -37.24 18.12
C LEU A 275 -3.53 -37.47 19.40
N GLY A 276 -2.96 -36.42 19.99
CA GLY A 276 -2.25 -36.50 21.27
C GLY A 276 -3.15 -36.97 22.42
N ILE A 277 -4.37 -36.45 22.51
CA ILE A 277 -5.36 -36.87 23.52
C ILE A 277 -5.75 -38.33 23.32
N ILE A 278 -6.03 -38.75 22.08
CA ILE A 278 -6.40 -40.13 21.77
C ILE A 278 -5.26 -41.10 22.16
N ALA A 279 -4.01 -40.77 21.80
CA ALA A 279 -2.85 -41.59 22.15
C ALA A 279 -2.69 -41.71 23.67
N ALA A 280 -2.83 -40.61 24.41
CA ALA A 280 -2.75 -40.61 25.87
C ALA A 280 -3.84 -41.48 26.52
N LEU A 281 -5.07 -41.45 26.00
CA LEU A 281 -6.17 -42.29 26.49
C LEU A 281 -5.90 -43.77 26.25
N VAL A 282 -5.35 -44.15 25.09
CA VAL A 282 -5.00 -45.54 24.77
C VAL A 282 -3.88 -46.05 25.68
N VAL A 283 -2.85 -45.23 25.92
CA VAL A 283 -1.76 -45.57 26.84
C VAL A 283 -2.28 -45.70 28.27
N GLY A 284 -3.13 -44.78 28.73
CA GLY A 284 -3.75 -44.84 30.05
C GLY A 284 -4.62 -46.08 30.24
N ALA A 285 -5.45 -46.42 29.25
CA ALA A 285 -6.32 -47.60 29.29
C ALA A 285 -5.52 -48.91 29.28
N SER A 286 -4.47 -49.00 28.45
CA SER A 286 -3.61 -50.19 28.40
C SER A 286 -2.85 -50.40 29.72
N LEU A 287 -2.31 -49.34 30.32
CA LEU A 287 -1.65 -49.42 31.62
C LEU A 287 -2.63 -49.85 32.73
N ALA A 288 -3.85 -49.30 32.73
CA ALA A 288 -4.90 -49.70 33.66
C ALA A 288 -5.29 -51.18 33.52
N LEU A 289 -5.40 -51.68 32.28
CA LEU A 289 -5.68 -53.10 32.01
C LEU A 289 -4.55 -54.03 32.48
N ILE A 290 -3.30 -53.62 32.29
CA ILE A 290 -2.12 -54.35 32.77
C ILE A 290 -2.14 -54.42 34.30
N VAL A 291 -2.33 -53.29 34.98
CA VAL A 291 -2.43 -53.24 36.44
C VAL A 291 -3.59 -54.09 36.96
N MET A 292 -4.77 -54.02 36.33
CA MET A 292 -5.91 -54.86 36.71
C MET A 292 -5.63 -56.36 36.50
N LYS A 293 -4.93 -56.75 35.43
CA LYS A 293 -4.49 -58.14 35.24
C LYS A 293 -3.49 -58.59 36.30
N HIS A 294 -2.49 -57.77 36.63
CA HIS A 294 -1.54 -58.07 37.71
C HIS A 294 -2.23 -58.17 39.08
N LEU A 295 -3.18 -57.28 39.38
CA LEU A 295 -3.95 -57.32 40.62
C LEU A 295 -4.90 -58.52 40.68
N LYS A 296 -5.53 -58.91 39.55
CA LYS A 296 -6.34 -60.14 39.47
C LYS A 296 -5.47 -61.40 39.63
N ALA A 297 -4.32 -61.47 38.97
CA ALA A 297 -3.37 -62.59 39.14
C ALA A 297 -2.86 -62.69 40.59
N LYS A 298 -2.57 -61.55 41.24
CA LYS A 298 -2.18 -61.49 42.65
C LYS A 298 -3.34 -61.91 43.59
N LYS A 299 -4.58 -61.57 43.26
CA LYS A 299 -5.77 -62.04 43.99
C LYS A 299 -6.01 -63.55 43.79
N GLN A 300 -5.81 -64.08 42.59
CA GLN A 300 -5.99 -65.51 42.28
C GLN A 300 -4.94 -66.38 42.99
N ALA A 301 -3.67 -65.96 43.01
CA ALA A 301 -2.61 -66.63 43.76
C ALA A 301 -2.83 -66.63 45.28
N ASN A 302 -3.52 -65.62 45.83
CA ASN A 302 -3.84 -65.55 47.25
C ASN A 302 -5.08 -66.41 47.63
N ILE A 303 -6.00 -66.64 46.69
CA ILE A 303 -7.15 -67.53 46.88
C ILE A 303 -6.71 -69.01 46.83
N GLU A 304 -5.74 -69.35 45.97
CA GLU A 304 -5.19 -70.70 45.86
C GLU A 304 -4.33 -71.08 47.09
N ASN A 305 -3.56 -70.14 47.64
CA ASN A 305 -2.82 -70.33 48.90
C ASN A 305 -3.72 -70.46 50.16
N ARG A 306 -4.97 -70.00 50.11
CA ARG A 306 -5.92 -70.19 51.22
C ARG A 306 -6.70 -71.51 51.14
N LEU A 307 -6.73 -72.18 49.99
CA LEU A 307 -7.38 -73.48 49.85
C LEU A 307 -6.48 -74.64 50.30
N SER A 308 -5.16 -74.49 50.25
CA SER A 308 -4.18 -75.49 50.69
C SER A 308 -3.88 -75.49 52.21
N THR A 309 -4.35 -74.48 52.96
CA THR A 309 -4.02 -74.32 54.39
C THR A 309 -5.16 -74.77 55.34
N VAL A 310 -6.25 -75.35 54.85
CA VAL A 310 -7.41 -75.77 55.68
C VAL A 310 -7.48 -77.29 55.93
N LEU A 311 -6.63 -78.10 55.30
CA LEU A 311 -6.71 -79.58 55.41
C LEU A 311 -5.67 -80.27 56.32
N SER A 312 -4.80 -79.52 57.04
CA SER A 312 -3.68 -80.14 57.77
C SER A 312 -3.47 -79.67 59.22
N ARG A 313 -4.52 -79.18 59.91
CA ARG A 313 -4.49 -79.06 61.38
C ARG A 313 -5.46 -80.01 62.05
N ALA A 314 -5.03 -81.27 62.17
CA ALA A 314 -5.44 -82.15 63.26
C ALA A 314 -4.19 -82.77 63.88
N ARG A 315 -4.07 -82.63 65.21
CA ARG A 315 -3.09 -83.23 66.16
C ARG A 315 -1.73 -82.53 66.24
N VAL A 316 -1.49 -81.71 67.28
CA VAL A 316 -0.91 -82.04 68.62
C VAL A 316 0.61 -82.31 68.48
N GLY A 317 1.54 -81.74 69.25
CA GLY A 317 1.51 -80.81 70.38
C GLY A 317 2.94 -80.68 70.95
N ASN A 318 3.14 -79.66 71.82
CA ASN A 318 4.26 -79.38 72.76
C ASN A 318 5.69 -79.23 72.16
N HIS A 319 6.57 -78.35 72.62
CA HIS A 319 6.91 -77.96 74.00
C HIS A 319 7.83 -76.70 74.01
N LEU A 320 7.60 -75.84 75.01
CA LEU A 320 8.46 -74.86 75.73
C LEU A 320 9.21 -73.68 75.06
N ASN A 321 8.78 -72.48 75.53
CA ASN A 321 9.53 -71.40 76.22
C ASN A 321 10.84 -70.81 75.65
N SER A 322 10.82 -69.51 75.33
CA SER A 322 11.33 -68.43 76.21
C SER A 322 11.23 -67.06 75.52
N SER A 323 10.59 -66.08 76.17
CA SER A 323 10.75 -64.63 75.92
C SER A 323 11.84 -64.06 76.87
N PRO A 324 12.00 -62.73 77.07
CA PRO A 324 11.69 -61.51 76.27
C PRO A 324 12.99 -60.66 76.06
N THR A 325 13.06 -59.48 75.43
CA THR A 325 12.69 -58.12 75.92
C THR A 325 13.21 -57.12 74.85
N ASP A 326 12.38 -56.27 74.23
CA ASP A 326 12.18 -54.82 74.47
C ASP A 326 13.46 -53.93 74.49
N ASP A 327 13.58 -52.96 73.57
CA ASP A 327 13.55 -51.50 73.88
C ASP A 327 13.96 -50.55 72.73
N TYR A 328 13.46 -49.32 72.88
CA TYR A 328 13.34 -48.15 72.02
C TYR A 328 14.63 -47.32 71.84
N ARG A 329 14.83 -46.66 70.67
CA ARG A 329 15.39 -45.29 70.66
C ARG A 329 15.18 -44.49 69.35
N ARG A 330 14.72 -43.25 69.57
CA ARG A 330 14.66 -42.07 68.70
C ARG A 330 15.95 -41.26 68.89
N GLY A 331 16.51 -40.62 67.84
CA GLY A 331 17.55 -39.59 68.02
C GLY A 331 18.32 -39.13 66.77
N PHE A 332 17.93 -37.95 66.26
CA PHE A 332 18.63 -36.86 65.55
C PHE A 332 20.12 -36.96 65.15
N HIS A 333 20.44 -36.50 63.92
CA HIS A 333 21.43 -35.47 63.50
C HIS A 333 21.17 -35.18 62.01
N SER A 334 20.56 -34.06 61.59
CA SER A 334 21.12 -32.71 61.34
C SER A 334 22.41 -32.68 60.51
N GLY A 335 22.27 -32.26 59.25
CA GLY A 335 23.32 -31.84 58.34
C GLY A 335 22.71 -30.92 57.28
N GLN A 336 22.72 -29.62 57.55
CA GLN A 336 22.40 -28.55 56.61
C GLN A 336 23.51 -28.45 55.56
N THR A 337 23.16 -28.32 54.28
CA THR A 337 23.72 -27.28 53.40
C THR A 337 22.73 -26.91 52.30
N SER A 338 22.54 -25.61 52.17
CA SER A 338 21.69 -24.90 51.23
C SER A 338 22.14 -25.03 49.78
N GLY A 339 21.19 -24.94 48.85
CA GLY A 339 21.47 -24.73 47.43
C GLY A 339 20.18 -24.60 46.62
N SER A 340 19.72 -23.35 46.44
CA SER A 340 18.54 -22.95 45.69
C SER A 340 18.51 -23.50 44.26
N GLY A 341 17.45 -24.21 43.90
CA GLY A 341 17.13 -24.56 42.51
C GLY A 341 16.20 -23.51 41.89
N ALA A 342 16.79 -22.50 41.26
CA ALA A 342 16.07 -21.59 40.37
C ALA A 342 15.72 -22.31 39.06
N THR A 343 14.48 -22.11 38.62
CA THR A 343 13.91 -22.55 37.35
C THR A 343 14.69 -22.00 36.16
N THR A 344 15.22 -22.87 35.29
CA THR A 344 15.79 -22.47 33.99
C THR A 344 14.82 -22.78 32.86
N PHE A 345 14.56 -21.73 32.09
CA PHE A 345 13.80 -21.68 30.84
C PHE A 345 14.68 -22.28 29.72
N GLN A 346 14.18 -23.27 28.98
CA GLN A 346 14.88 -23.83 27.82
C GLN A 346 14.61 -22.97 26.58
N GLY A 347 15.53 -22.04 26.29
CA GLY A 347 15.63 -21.31 25.04
C GLY A 347 16.52 -22.03 24.03
N LEU A 348 16.06 -22.01 22.78
CA LEU A 348 16.60 -22.64 21.58
C LEU A 348 18.11 -22.35 21.34
N LEU A 349 18.88 -23.41 21.12
CA LEU A 349 20.26 -23.33 20.63
C LEU A 349 20.24 -23.11 19.10
N TYR A 350 20.56 -21.90 18.66
CA TYR A 350 21.09 -21.69 17.31
C TYR A 350 22.60 -22.02 17.31
N SER A 351 23.00 -22.78 16.30
CA SER A 351 24.39 -23.12 15.97
C SER A 351 25.25 -21.86 15.89
N ALA A 352 26.22 -21.72 16.80
CA ALA A 352 27.37 -20.86 16.63
C ALA A 352 28.61 -21.74 16.68
N SER A 353 29.28 -21.90 15.53
CA SER A 353 30.60 -22.53 15.46
C SER A 353 31.59 -21.67 16.25
N TYR A 354 32.11 -22.21 17.35
CA TYR A 354 33.25 -21.64 18.06
C TYR A 354 34.51 -21.84 17.21
N ASP A 355 34.82 -20.86 16.36
CA ASP A 355 36.15 -20.73 15.77
C ASP A 355 36.86 -19.53 16.43
N HIS A 356 37.91 -19.83 17.20
CA HIS A 356 38.61 -18.87 18.05
C HIS A 356 39.58 -17.95 17.29
N LEU A 357 39.58 -18.00 15.95
CA LEU A 357 40.50 -17.26 15.08
C LEU A 357 39.82 -16.30 14.08
N ALA A 358 38.50 -16.08 14.17
CA ALA A 358 37.82 -15.14 13.29
C ALA A 358 38.18 -13.68 13.64
N ALA A 359 39.16 -13.12 12.91
CA ALA A 359 39.40 -11.69 12.89
C ALA A 359 38.24 -10.96 12.18
N PRO A 360 37.69 -9.87 12.72
CA PRO A 360 36.66 -9.08 12.04
C PRO A 360 37.20 -8.54 10.71
N LEU A 361 36.41 -8.62 9.64
CA LEU A 361 36.78 -8.10 8.31
C LEU A 361 36.77 -6.56 8.22
N MET A 362 36.25 -5.87 9.23
CA MET A 362 36.22 -4.41 9.29
C MET A 362 37.23 -3.92 10.34
N PRO A 363 38.25 -3.14 9.95
CA PRO A 363 39.09 -2.41 10.90
C PRO A 363 38.22 -1.47 11.73
N GLY A 364 38.51 -1.35 13.02
CA GLY A 364 37.88 -0.38 13.92
C GLY A 364 38.34 1.04 13.62
N GLU A 365 38.08 1.55 12.42
CA GLU A 365 38.30 2.96 12.10
C GLU A 365 37.11 3.76 12.58
N THR A 366 37.38 4.63 13.56
CA THR A 366 36.49 5.71 13.98
C THR A 366 36.17 6.56 12.75
N VAL A 367 34.91 6.57 12.30
CA VAL A 367 34.46 7.44 11.20
C VAL A 367 34.74 8.89 11.58
N SER A 368 35.69 9.52 10.90
CA SER A 368 36.04 10.92 11.14
C SER A 368 34.93 11.83 10.62
N MET A 369 34.40 12.71 11.49
CA MET A 369 33.39 13.73 11.15
C MET A 369 33.78 14.60 9.94
N VAL A 370 35.08 14.69 9.62
CA VAL A 370 35.62 15.48 8.50
C VAL A 370 35.27 14.88 7.12
N SER A 371 34.81 13.62 7.07
CA SER A 371 34.47 12.92 5.81
C SER A 371 32.96 12.86 5.51
N LEU A 372 32.12 13.41 6.38
CA LEU A 372 30.66 13.39 6.22
C LEU A 372 30.19 14.70 5.57
N ASN A 373 29.23 14.60 4.65
CA ASN A 373 28.60 15.76 4.00
C ASN A 373 27.92 16.64 5.06
N THR A 374 28.26 17.94 5.10
CA THR A 374 27.80 18.89 6.11
C THR A 374 26.28 19.02 6.15
N ASP A 375 25.61 18.90 5.00
CA ASP A 375 24.16 19.05 4.89
C ASP A 375 23.42 17.83 5.48
N LEU A 376 24.01 16.64 5.38
CA LEU A 376 23.46 15.42 6.00
C LEU A 376 23.69 15.40 7.52
N LEU A 377 24.81 15.96 7.99
CA LEU A 377 25.14 16.03 9.41
C LEU A 377 24.17 16.95 10.16
N GLU A 378 23.71 18.02 9.52
CA GLU A 378 22.71 18.94 10.08
C GLU A 378 21.33 18.28 10.20
N GLU A 379 20.96 17.41 9.25
CA GLU A 379 19.68 16.69 9.26
C GLU A 379 19.61 15.57 10.32
N VAL A 380 20.74 14.90 10.62
CA VAL A 380 20.77 13.79 11.59
C VAL A 380 21.27 14.18 12.99
N ASN A 381 21.61 15.45 13.23
CA ASN A 381 22.23 15.91 14.48
C ASN A 381 21.38 15.56 15.73
N GLU A 382 20.05 15.50 15.60
CA GLU A 382 19.15 15.14 16.70
C GLU A 382 19.13 13.63 17.05
N VAL A 383 19.73 12.78 16.21
CA VAL A 383 19.78 11.32 16.40
C VAL A 383 21.20 10.83 16.69
N LEU A 384 22.20 11.68 16.47
CA LEU A 384 23.60 11.35 16.76
C LEU A 384 23.86 11.39 18.27
N ILE A 385 24.42 10.29 18.78
CA ILE A 385 24.88 10.21 20.16
C ILE A 385 26.38 10.57 20.16
N PRO A 386 26.79 11.63 20.87
CA PRO A 386 28.21 11.97 21.01
C PRO A 386 29.00 10.82 21.64
N ALA A 387 30.24 10.61 21.18
CA ALA A 387 31.07 9.49 21.66
C ALA A 387 31.34 9.56 23.16
N GLU A 388 31.40 10.76 23.72
CA GLU A 388 31.55 11.03 25.15
C GLU A 388 30.34 10.61 26.01
N MET A 389 29.15 10.50 25.40
CA MET A 389 27.91 10.06 26.08
C MET A 389 27.73 8.54 26.05
N LEU A 390 28.57 7.81 25.32
CA LEU A 390 28.50 6.36 25.20
C LEU A 390 29.62 5.68 25.99
N ARG A 391 29.29 4.94 27.04
CA ARG A 391 30.24 4.05 27.73
C ARG A 391 30.04 2.62 27.27
N ILE A 392 31.06 2.04 26.67
CA ILE A 392 31.08 0.64 26.23
C ILE A 392 31.91 -0.16 27.23
N GLU A 393 31.36 -1.27 27.73
CA GLU A 393 32.09 -2.24 28.53
C GLU A 393 32.73 -3.29 27.62
N GLU A 394 33.96 -3.03 27.19
CA GLU A 394 34.70 -3.89 26.24
C GLU A 394 34.89 -5.33 26.73
N ASN A 395 34.80 -5.56 28.04
CA ASN A 395 34.93 -6.87 28.67
C ASN A 395 33.60 -7.64 28.77
N GLN A 396 32.45 -7.02 28.47
CA GLN A 396 31.13 -7.65 28.58
C GLN A 396 30.48 -7.78 27.19
N ILE A 397 30.71 -8.94 26.56
CA ILE A 397 30.29 -9.20 25.18
C ILE A 397 28.96 -9.96 25.19
N ILE A 398 27.96 -9.39 24.53
CA ILE A 398 26.61 -9.95 24.39
C ILE A 398 26.58 -10.99 23.26
N GLY A 399 27.33 -10.76 22.18
CA GLY A 399 27.42 -11.69 21.07
C GLY A 399 28.57 -11.37 20.13
N LYS A 400 29.15 -12.41 19.52
CA LYS A 400 30.13 -12.29 18.43
C LYS A 400 29.57 -12.95 17.20
N GLY A 401 29.53 -12.22 16.10
CA GLY A 401 29.11 -12.73 14.80
C GLY A 401 30.11 -12.38 13.71
N HIS A 402 29.85 -12.87 12.50
CA HIS A 402 30.71 -12.60 11.35
C HIS A 402 30.86 -11.09 11.04
N PHE A 403 29.85 -10.29 11.39
CA PHE A 403 29.78 -8.86 11.08
C PHE A 403 30.21 -7.94 12.23
N GLY A 404 30.63 -8.48 13.38
CA GLY A 404 31.11 -7.66 14.48
C GLY A 404 30.88 -8.26 15.87
N THR A 405 31.26 -7.48 16.88
CA THR A 405 31.07 -7.81 18.29
C THR A 405 30.07 -6.84 18.91
N VAL A 406 29.07 -7.39 19.60
CA VAL A 406 28.07 -6.62 20.34
C VAL A 406 28.51 -6.55 21.80
N TYR A 407 28.73 -5.33 22.28
CA TYR A 407 29.16 -5.06 23.65
C TYR A 407 27.99 -4.55 24.49
N HIS A 408 28.09 -4.74 25.79
CA HIS A 408 27.24 -4.04 26.74
C HIS A 408 27.65 -2.57 26.81
N GLY A 409 26.67 -1.65 26.85
CA GLY A 409 26.95 -0.23 26.89
C GLY A 409 25.83 0.56 27.56
N TYR A 410 26.18 1.72 28.08
CA TYR A 410 25.26 2.62 28.76
C TYR A 410 25.38 4.03 28.19
N LEU A 411 24.24 4.70 28.07
CA LEU A 411 24.17 6.11 27.72
C LEU A 411 24.24 6.93 29.01
N ILE A 412 25.17 7.87 29.06
CA ILE A 412 25.28 8.84 30.14
C ILE A 412 24.56 10.10 29.68
N ASP A 413 23.43 10.40 30.32
CA ASP A 413 22.72 11.67 30.16
C ASP A 413 23.40 12.73 31.04
N SER A 414 23.60 13.93 30.50
CA SER A 414 24.30 15.04 31.18
C SER A 414 23.35 15.91 32.00
#